data_AF-A0A0F9GRM3-F1
#
_entry.id   AF-A0A0F9GRM3-F1
#
_cell.length_a   1.000
_cell.length_b   1.000
_cell.length_c   1.000
_cell.angle_alpha   90.00
_cell.angle_beta   90.00
_cell.angle_gamma   90.00
#
_symmetry.space_group_name_H-M   'P 1'
#
loop_
_entity.id
_entity.type
_entity.pdbx_description
1 polymer ?
#
loop_
_entity_poly.entity_id
_entity_poly.type
_entity_poly.pdbx_seq_one_letter_code
_entity_poly.pdbx_strand_id
1 'polypeptide(L)'
;MSSPIRFKINDFLEVRLEDGDTVIYIAGKDFYICKKLLLNISVAGVEDYDELKSIDDVADLLKWDVIKGQEGIKYDISPEAEFFGHCSNLQAFYEYNYDTRLLHSNIAFPLLKKLSSAGDSLAKRVFKEEIAKRLEENYAPINELFIEDNYFSYFSEQEIETYCPKKLDVYRLILASRGLTEIPPLIDKLPIQGLKSLNLISNRFSAFPLFILRNFSLEVLHLMENQLVYLPESINKLKKLRKLDLSRNQLKSLPNSIGDLKSLKKLNLRDNNLDTL
;
A
#
# COMPACT_ATOMS: atom_id res chain seq x y z
N MET A 1 21.92 24.76 28.88
CA MET A 1 21.29 23.72 28.05
C MET A 1 20.62 22.76 29.00
N SER A 2 19.29 22.82 29.10
CA SER A 2 18.52 21.85 29.90
C SER A 2 18.62 20.48 29.25
N SER A 3 18.76 19.42 30.06
CA SER A 3 18.71 18.05 29.55
C SER A 3 17.40 17.80 28.80
N PRO A 4 17.42 17.11 27.65
CA PRO A 4 16.20 16.81 26.90
C PRO A 4 15.22 16.01 27.77
N ILE A 5 13.95 16.43 27.79
CA ILE A 5 12.90 15.67 28.48
C ILE A 5 12.61 14.43 27.64
N ARG A 6 12.75 13.25 28.24
CA ARG A 6 12.50 11.96 27.58
C ARG A 6 11.44 11.20 28.34
N PHE A 7 10.49 10.65 27.62
CA PHE A 7 9.44 9.78 28.14
C PHE A 7 9.46 8.45 27.38
N LYS A 8 9.83 7.36 28.08
CA LYS A 8 9.88 6.01 27.50
C LYS A 8 8.54 5.30 27.76
N ILE A 9 7.86 4.88 26.70
CA ILE A 9 6.57 4.18 26.76
C ILE A 9 6.81 2.67 26.84
N ASN A 10 7.69 2.15 25.98
CA ASN A 10 8.16 0.76 26.03
C ASN A 10 9.57 0.64 25.44
N ASP A 11 10.06 -0.58 25.22
CA ASP A 11 11.41 -0.83 24.71
C ASP A 11 11.66 -0.31 23.29
N PHE A 12 10.60 -0.09 22.51
CA PHE A 12 10.67 0.41 21.15
C PHE A 12 10.18 1.86 21.03
N LEU A 13 9.19 2.29 21.81
CA LEU A 13 8.54 3.60 21.66
C LEU A 13 8.95 4.56 22.77
N GLU A 14 9.40 5.74 22.37
CA GLU A 14 9.66 6.85 23.28
C GLU A 14 9.38 8.19 22.63
N VAL A 15 9.24 9.22 23.45
CA VAL A 15 9.00 10.60 23.02
C VAL A 15 10.06 11.48 23.67
N ARG A 16 10.58 12.44 22.92
CA ARG A 16 11.57 13.40 23.40
C ARG A 16 11.12 14.83 23.08
N LEU A 17 11.38 15.75 24.00
CA LEU A 17 11.26 17.18 23.76
C LEU A 17 12.65 17.71 23.39
N GLU A 18 12.82 18.08 22.12
CA GLU A 18 14.09 18.51 21.53
C GLU A 18 13.88 19.86 20.86
N ASP A 19 14.63 20.88 21.28
CA ASP A 19 14.54 22.26 20.74
C ASP A 19 13.13 22.87 20.71
N GLY A 20 12.24 22.43 21.61
CA GLY A 20 10.85 22.88 21.69
C GLY A 20 9.86 22.04 20.88
N ASP A 21 10.34 21.05 20.13
CA ASP A 21 9.52 20.14 19.35
C ASP A 21 9.37 18.78 20.06
N THR A 22 8.14 18.24 20.03
CA THR A 22 7.87 16.88 20.49
C THR A 22 8.15 15.88 19.37
N VAL A 23 9.15 15.03 19.57
CA VAL A 23 9.61 14.05 18.57
C VAL A 23 9.37 12.64 19.09
N ILE A 24 8.69 11.82 18.28
CA ILE A 24 8.46 10.40 18.56
C ILE A 24 9.65 9.61 18.01
N TYR A 25 10.12 8.63 18.76
CA TYR A 25 11.22 7.74 18.40
C TYR A 25 10.78 6.28 18.46
N ILE A 26 11.19 5.50 17.46
CA ILE A 26 10.95 4.07 17.36
C ILE A 26 12.28 3.34 17.22
N ALA A 27 12.61 2.49 18.20
CA ALA A 27 13.90 1.82 18.33
C ALA A 27 15.09 2.79 18.18
N GLY A 28 14.97 3.96 18.80
CA GLY A 28 16.00 5.01 18.78
C GLY A 28 16.11 5.79 17.48
N LYS A 29 15.19 5.61 16.52
CA LYS A 29 15.13 6.38 15.28
C LYS A 29 13.90 7.29 15.26
N ASP A 30 14.09 8.51 14.79
CA ASP A 30 13.05 9.52 14.71
C ASP A 30 11.91 9.00 13.80
N PHE A 31 10.71 9.05 14.33
CA PHE A 31 9.49 8.74 13.63
C PHE A 31 8.90 10.02 13.05
N TYR A 32 9.48 10.45 11.92
CA TYR A 32 8.87 11.48 11.10
C TYR A 32 7.81 10.84 10.20
N ILE A 33 6.56 11.23 10.39
CA ILE A 33 5.52 10.97 9.39
C ILE A 33 5.84 11.88 8.20
N CYS A 34 6.61 11.36 7.25
CA CYS A 34 6.72 11.99 5.94
C CYS A 34 5.29 12.14 5.40
N LYS A 35 4.92 13.34 4.91
CA LYS A 35 3.62 13.68 4.29
C LYS A 35 3.21 12.82 3.07
N LYS A 36 3.82 11.64 2.90
CA LYS A 36 3.59 10.66 1.83
C LYS A 36 2.89 9.38 2.31
N LEU A 37 2.13 9.43 3.39
CA LEU A 37 0.93 8.60 3.50
C LEU A 37 -0.23 9.44 3.00
N LEU A 38 -0.36 9.47 1.68
CA LEU A 38 -1.50 10.03 0.98
C LEU A 38 -2.76 9.25 1.39
N LEU A 39 -3.51 9.74 2.38
CA LEU A 39 -4.96 9.80 2.22
C LEU A 39 -5.20 10.88 1.16
N ASN A 40 -5.22 10.45 -0.09
CA ASN A 40 -5.68 11.27 -1.20
C ASN A 40 -6.65 10.41 -1.99
N ILE A 41 -7.76 10.05 -1.33
CA ILE A 41 -9.00 9.75 -2.03
C ILE A 41 -9.80 11.04 -1.97
N SER A 42 -9.83 11.75 -3.09
CA SER A 42 -10.81 12.80 -3.32
C SER A 42 -12.18 12.15 -3.32
N VAL A 43 -12.98 12.38 -2.28
CA VAL A 43 -14.42 12.10 -2.29
C VAL A 43 -15.11 13.29 -2.96
N ALA A 44 -14.87 13.49 -4.26
CA ALA A 44 -15.69 14.37 -5.05
C ALA A 44 -16.98 13.61 -5.43
N GLY A 45 -18.02 13.78 -4.61
CA GLY A 45 -19.41 13.46 -5.00
C GLY A 45 -20.13 12.40 -4.18
N VAL A 46 -20.34 12.63 -2.88
CA VAL A 46 -21.37 11.90 -2.12
C VAL A 46 -22.30 12.91 -1.44
N GLU A 47 -23.47 13.09 -2.05
CA GLU A 47 -24.68 13.61 -1.42
C GLU A 47 -25.33 12.44 -0.67
N ASP A 48 -25.18 12.39 0.66
CA ASP A 48 -26.25 12.13 1.64
C ASP A 48 -25.62 11.95 3.03
N TYR A 49 -26.13 12.69 4.00
CA TYR A 49 -25.48 12.97 5.30
C TYR A 49 -25.96 12.05 6.45
N ASP A 50 -26.71 10.97 6.18
CA ASP A 50 -27.50 10.27 7.21
C ASP A 50 -27.00 8.87 7.64
N GLU A 51 -25.75 8.46 7.33
CA GLU A 51 -25.20 7.16 7.78
C GLU A 51 -23.88 7.23 8.58
N LEU A 52 -23.81 8.11 9.58
CA LEU A 52 -22.62 8.29 10.41
C LEU A 52 -22.52 7.22 11.55
N LYS A 53 -21.45 6.40 11.57
CA LYS A 53 -21.15 5.30 12.52
C LYS A 53 -19.79 5.41 13.27
N SER A 54 -18.98 6.46 13.09
CA SER A 54 -17.68 6.69 13.77
C SER A 54 -17.44 8.17 14.12
N ILE A 55 -16.47 8.48 15.01
CA ILE A 55 -15.96 9.87 15.18
C ILE A 55 -15.37 10.43 13.87
N ASP A 56 -15.00 9.55 12.95
CA ASP A 56 -14.52 9.91 11.60
C ASP A 56 -15.60 10.60 10.76
N ASP A 57 -16.87 10.30 11.00
CA ASP A 57 -17.98 10.98 10.32
C ASP A 57 -18.12 12.44 10.72
N VAL A 58 -17.69 12.77 11.94
CA VAL A 58 -17.67 14.15 12.44
C VAL A 58 -16.46 14.88 11.87
N ALA A 59 -15.33 14.20 11.65
CA ALA A 59 -14.11 14.80 11.09
C ALA A 59 -14.19 15.05 9.58
N ASP A 60 -14.92 14.22 8.83
CA ASP A 60 -15.16 14.45 7.39
C ASP A 60 -16.25 15.52 7.14
N LEU A 61 -17.25 15.64 8.04
CA LEU A 61 -18.19 16.77 8.09
C LEU A 61 -17.48 18.09 8.47
N LEU A 62 -16.59 18.01 9.45
CA LEU A 62 -15.75 19.12 9.88
C LEU A 62 -14.48 19.14 9.05
N LYS A 63 -14.58 19.52 7.77
CA LYS A 63 -13.44 19.92 6.92
C LYS A 63 -12.31 20.46 7.79
N TRP A 64 -11.28 19.66 8.08
CA TRP A 64 -10.08 20.09 8.80
C TRP A 64 -9.18 20.94 7.88
N ASP A 65 -9.81 21.71 7.01
CA ASP A 65 -9.29 22.89 6.33
C ASP A 65 -9.83 24.19 6.97
N VAL A 66 -10.60 24.12 8.07
CA VAL A 66 -11.06 25.32 8.82
C VAL A 66 -10.09 25.73 9.96
N ILE A 67 -9.15 24.89 10.39
CA ILE A 67 -8.21 25.26 11.49
C ILE A 67 -6.92 25.95 10.98
N LYS A 68 -6.79 26.18 9.66
CA LYS A 68 -5.84 27.16 9.12
C LYS A 68 -6.57 28.19 8.25
N GLY A 69 -7.46 28.96 8.86
CA GLY A 69 -8.12 30.03 8.12
C GLY A 69 -9.20 30.85 8.82
N GLN A 70 -9.40 30.74 10.13
CA GLN A 70 -10.20 31.70 10.88
C GLN A 70 -9.42 32.22 12.09
N GLU A 71 -9.35 33.54 12.18
CA GLU A 71 -8.74 34.29 13.28
C GLU A 71 -9.39 33.93 14.62
N GLY A 72 -8.56 33.68 15.65
CA GLY A 72 -8.95 33.50 17.06
C GLY A 72 -9.41 32.08 17.38
N ILE A 73 -8.60 31.19 17.96
CA ILE A 73 -7.90 31.30 19.25
C ILE A 73 -6.60 30.48 19.13
N LYS A 74 -5.46 31.14 19.35
CA LYS A 74 -4.18 30.43 19.54
C LYS A 74 -4.17 29.96 20.99
N TYR A 75 -4.37 28.66 21.23
CA TYR A 75 -4.06 28.11 22.54
C TYR A 75 -2.55 28.21 22.74
N ASP A 76 -2.12 29.01 23.70
CA ASP A 76 -0.72 29.15 24.09
C ASP A 76 -0.35 27.96 24.99
N ILE A 77 -0.27 26.77 24.39
CA ILE A 77 0.16 25.56 25.08
C ILE A 77 1.67 25.57 25.09
N SER A 78 2.30 25.46 26.27
CA SER A 78 3.76 25.39 26.32
C SER A 78 4.25 24.09 25.66
N PRO A 79 5.46 24.10 25.07
CA PRO A 79 6.06 22.89 24.51
C PRO A 79 6.04 21.68 25.46
N GLU A 80 6.21 21.92 26.76
CA GLU A 80 6.16 20.87 27.79
C GLU A 80 4.73 20.33 27.99
N ALA A 81 3.72 21.20 28.01
CA ALA A 81 2.33 20.79 28.15
C ALA A 81 1.85 19.98 26.92
N GLU A 82 2.25 20.40 25.72
CA GLU A 82 2.02 19.64 24.50
C GLU A 82 2.73 18.27 24.54
N PHE A 83 4.01 18.26 24.93
CA PHE A 83 4.80 17.05 25.09
C PHE A 83 4.13 16.02 26.02
N PHE A 84 3.68 16.43 27.20
CA PHE A 84 2.99 15.54 28.13
C PHE A 84 1.64 15.07 27.60
N GLY A 85 0.92 15.90 26.83
CA GLY A 85 -0.30 15.49 26.13
C GLY A 85 -0.04 14.36 25.13
N HIS A 86 0.98 14.49 24.27
CA HIS A 86 1.39 13.44 23.33
C HIS A 86 1.84 12.17 24.05
N CYS A 87 2.62 12.32 25.13
CA CYS A 87 3.04 11.19 25.96
C CYS A 87 1.84 10.43 26.54
N SER A 88 0.85 11.13 27.09
CA SER A 88 -0.36 10.51 27.63
C SER A 88 -1.15 9.75 26.56
N ASN A 89 -1.32 10.32 25.37
CA ASN A 89 -2.04 9.66 24.28
C ASN A 89 -1.31 8.39 23.80
N LEU A 90 0.01 8.47 23.62
CA LEU A 90 0.82 7.33 23.17
C LEU A 90 0.98 6.27 24.27
N GLN A 91 0.99 6.66 25.54
CA GLN A 91 0.96 5.74 26.68
C GLN A 91 -0.36 4.98 26.72
N ALA A 92 -1.51 5.68 26.61
CA ALA A 92 -2.82 5.05 26.56
C ALA A 92 -2.92 4.10 25.34
N PHE A 93 -2.49 4.55 24.17
CA PHE A 93 -2.40 3.71 22.98
C PHE A 93 -1.66 2.40 23.26
N TYR A 94 -0.50 2.43 23.92
CA TYR A 94 0.24 1.23 24.30
C TYR A 94 -0.46 0.38 25.38
N GLU A 95 -0.93 0.98 26.47
CA GLU A 95 -1.57 0.28 27.60
C GLU A 95 -2.86 -0.44 27.20
N TYR A 96 -3.58 0.09 26.22
CA TYR A 96 -4.75 -0.54 25.63
C TYR A 96 -4.40 -1.42 24.42
N ASN A 97 -3.20 -2.02 24.42
CA ASN A 97 -2.74 -2.97 23.41
C ASN A 97 -2.75 -2.42 21.98
N TYR A 98 -2.27 -1.20 21.79
CA TYR A 98 -2.25 -0.51 20.50
C TYR A 98 -3.63 -0.33 19.84
N ASP A 99 -4.64 -0.05 20.66
CA ASP A 99 -5.98 0.27 20.17
C ASP A 99 -5.96 1.49 19.24
N THR A 100 -6.15 1.25 17.95
CA THR A 100 -6.08 2.28 16.90
C THR A 100 -7.16 3.35 17.01
N ARG A 101 -8.17 3.15 17.86
CA ARG A 101 -9.21 4.15 18.15
C ARG A 101 -8.74 5.26 19.09
N LEU A 102 -7.63 5.07 19.79
CA LEU A 102 -7.09 6.03 20.77
C LEU A 102 -6.17 7.08 20.15
N LEU A 103 -5.77 6.89 18.88
CA LEU A 103 -4.96 7.83 18.12
C LEU A 103 -5.62 8.11 16.78
N HIS A 104 -5.36 9.29 16.22
CA HIS A 104 -5.79 9.57 14.86
C HIS A 104 -5.15 8.58 13.87
N SER A 105 -5.93 8.14 12.88
CA SER A 105 -5.56 7.08 11.92
C SER A 105 -4.24 7.36 11.17
N ASN A 106 -3.98 8.63 10.85
CA ASN A 106 -2.73 9.10 10.24
C ASN A 106 -1.46 8.86 11.09
N ILE A 107 -1.59 8.62 12.40
CA ILE A 107 -0.50 8.31 13.33
C ILE A 107 -0.57 6.83 13.71
N ALA A 108 -1.75 6.32 14.08
CA ALA A 108 -1.93 4.98 14.63
C ALA A 108 -1.37 3.88 13.72
N PHE A 109 -1.80 3.84 12.45
CA PHE A 109 -1.43 2.78 11.51
C PHE A 109 0.05 2.86 11.08
N PRO A 110 0.62 4.05 10.75
CA PRO A 110 2.05 4.17 10.45
C PRO A 110 2.95 3.87 11.65
N LEU A 111 2.52 4.24 12.87
CA LEU A 111 3.20 3.92 14.11
C LEU A 111 3.23 2.40 14.35
N LEU A 112 2.08 1.73 14.22
CA LEU A 112 1.99 0.26 14.26
C LEU A 112 2.92 -0.41 13.26
N LYS A 113 2.93 0.04 12.00
CA LYS A 113 3.82 -0.50 10.95
C LYS A 113 5.29 -0.40 11.36
N LYS A 114 5.70 0.75 11.91
CA LYS A 114 7.09 0.98 12.31
C LYS A 114 7.48 0.19 13.56
N LEU A 115 6.61 0.13 14.57
CA LEU A 115 6.81 -0.70 15.76
C LEU A 115 6.92 -2.19 15.40
N SER A 116 6.03 -2.67 14.53
CA SER A 116 6.06 -4.04 13.99
C SER A 116 7.39 -4.35 13.29
N SER A 117 7.90 -3.38 12.51
CA SER A 117 9.18 -3.51 11.80
C SER A 117 10.39 -3.41 12.73
N ALA A 118 10.23 -2.76 13.88
CA ALA A 118 11.26 -2.64 14.91
C ALA A 118 11.38 -3.90 15.78
N GLY A 119 10.40 -4.82 15.72
CA GLY A 119 10.43 -6.09 16.43
C GLY A 119 9.43 -6.19 17.59
N ASP A 120 8.56 -5.20 17.79
CA ASP A 120 7.49 -5.28 18.79
C ASP A 120 6.46 -6.35 18.36
N SER A 121 6.38 -7.44 19.13
CA SER A 121 5.51 -8.57 18.84
C SER A 121 4.03 -8.26 19.01
N LEU A 122 3.69 -7.40 19.97
CA LEU A 122 2.31 -6.96 20.22
C LEU A 122 1.86 -6.04 19.08
N ALA A 123 2.69 -5.06 18.71
CA ALA A 123 2.40 -4.17 17.57
C ALA A 123 2.27 -4.97 16.28
N LYS A 124 3.15 -5.97 16.07
CA LYS A 124 3.10 -6.85 14.90
C LYS A 124 1.79 -7.63 14.82
N ARG A 125 1.30 -8.16 15.94
CA ARG A 125 0.00 -8.85 16.00
C ARG A 125 -1.15 -7.90 15.65
N VAL A 126 -1.23 -6.76 16.33
CA VAL A 126 -2.31 -5.77 16.13
C VAL A 126 -2.30 -5.20 14.71
N PHE A 127 -1.10 -4.94 14.16
CA PHE A 127 -0.95 -4.47 12.79
C PHE A 127 -1.50 -5.46 11.75
N LYS A 128 -1.30 -6.76 11.95
CA LYS A 128 -1.89 -7.79 11.08
C LYS A 128 -3.40 -7.84 11.20
N GLU A 129 -3.95 -7.78 12.42
CA GLU A 129 -5.39 -7.76 12.68
C GLU A 129 -6.06 -6.55 11.99
N GLU A 130 -5.40 -5.40 12.04
CA GLU A 130 -5.87 -4.14 11.46
C GLU A 130 -5.80 -4.14 9.91
N ILE A 131 -4.82 -4.83 9.33
CA ILE A 131 -4.79 -5.13 7.89
C ILE A 131 -5.91 -6.11 7.53
N ALA A 132 -6.08 -7.20 8.29
CA ALA A 132 -7.12 -8.20 8.05
C ALA A 132 -8.52 -7.58 8.06
N LYS A 133 -8.83 -6.73 9.04
CA LYS A 133 -10.09 -5.97 9.10
C LYS A 133 -10.35 -5.14 7.84
N ARG A 134 -9.33 -4.48 7.29
CA ARG A 134 -9.46 -3.72 6.03
C ARG A 134 -9.63 -4.62 4.80
N LEU A 135 -9.02 -5.80 4.80
CA LEU A 135 -9.20 -6.79 3.74
C LEU A 135 -10.64 -7.36 3.73
N GLU A 136 -11.32 -7.43 4.88
CA GLU A 136 -12.72 -7.86 4.97
C GLU A 136 -13.69 -6.93 4.23
N GLU A 137 -13.40 -5.62 4.23
CA GLU A 137 -14.18 -4.62 3.46
C GLU A 137 -14.00 -4.82 1.95
N ASN A 138 -12.93 -5.50 1.53
CA ASN A 138 -12.60 -5.84 0.16
C ASN A 138 -12.66 -4.63 -0.80
N TYR A 139 -12.26 -3.46 -0.29
CA TYR A 139 -12.22 -2.23 -1.05
C TYR A 139 -10.96 -2.18 -1.93
N ALA A 140 -11.15 -2.24 -3.25
CA ALA A 140 -10.07 -2.46 -4.21
C ALA A 140 -8.87 -1.51 -4.07
N PRO A 141 -9.02 -0.17 -3.91
CA PRO A 141 -7.86 0.72 -3.76
C PRO A 141 -6.96 0.38 -2.56
N ILE A 142 -7.52 -0.13 -1.47
CA ILE A 142 -6.74 -0.54 -0.29
C ILE A 142 -6.05 -1.88 -0.54
N ASN A 143 -6.73 -2.83 -1.18
CA ASN A 143 -6.12 -4.10 -1.58
C ASN A 143 -4.92 -3.88 -2.52
N GLU A 144 -5.08 -2.98 -3.50
CA GLU A 144 -4.04 -2.56 -4.44
C GLU A 144 -2.83 -2.01 -3.69
N LEU A 145 -3.05 -1.05 -2.77
CA LEU A 145 -2.01 -0.48 -1.93
C LEU A 145 -1.27 -1.56 -1.12
N PHE A 146 -2.00 -2.47 -0.47
CA PHE A 146 -1.40 -3.53 0.33
C PHE A 146 -0.50 -4.46 -0.48
N ILE A 147 -0.88 -4.76 -1.72
CA ILE A 147 -0.05 -5.55 -2.64
C ILE A 147 1.18 -4.74 -3.08
N GLU A 148 0.99 -3.49 -3.52
CA GLU A 148 2.03 -2.65 -4.10
C GLU A 148 3.14 -2.25 -3.11
N ASP A 149 2.77 -2.07 -1.85
CA ASP A 149 3.65 -1.74 -0.73
C ASP A 149 4.11 -2.96 0.08
N ASN A 150 3.80 -4.18 -0.41
CA ASN A 150 4.25 -5.44 0.15
C ASN A 150 3.80 -5.69 1.61
N TYR A 151 2.59 -5.26 1.98
CA TYR A 151 2.04 -5.51 3.34
C TYR A 151 1.82 -7.01 3.62
N PHE A 152 1.66 -7.83 2.59
CA PHE A 152 1.55 -9.28 2.76
C PHE A 152 2.84 -9.93 3.26
N SER A 153 4.00 -9.28 3.18
CA SER A 153 5.24 -9.83 3.75
C SER A 153 5.25 -9.92 5.28
N TYR A 154 4.29 -9.27 5.95
CA TYR A 154 4.12 -9.39 7.40
C TYR A 154 3.39 -10.69 7.78
N PHE A 155 2.74 -11.37 6.84
CA PHE A 155 1.93 -12.57 7.06
C PHE A 155 2.68 -13.85 6.66
N SER A 156 2.40 -14.94 7.35
CA SER A 156 2.71 -16.29 6.85
C SER A 156 1.68 -16.71 5.80
N GLU A 157 1.98 -17.78 5.07
CA GLU A 157 1.04 -18.35 4.10
C GLU A 157 -0.26 -18.81 4.77
N GLN A 158 -0.18 -19.45 5.95
CA GLN A 158 -1.37 -19.87 6.70
C GLN A 158 -2.20 -18.67 7.15
N GLU A 159 -1.56 -17.58 7.56
CA GLU A 159 -2.26 -16.36 7.95
C GLU A 159 -2.96 -15.72 6.74
N ILE A 160 -2.34 -15.71 5.56
CA ILE A 160 -2.99 -15.23 4.33
C ILE A 160 -4.20 -16.10 3.99
N GLU A 161 -4.09 -17.42 4.06
CA GLU A 161 -5.23 -18.33 3.83
C GLU A 161 -6.37 -18.10 4.83
N THR A 162 -6.04 -17.66 6.04
CA THR A 162 -7.03 -17.41 7.11
C THR A 162 -7.70 -16.03 6.98
N TYR A 163 -6.91 -14.98 6.74
CA TYR A 163 -7.37 -13.59 6.78
C TYR A 163 -7.71 -12.99 5.42
N CYS A 164 -7.15 -13.52 4.33
CA CYS A 164 -7.44 -13.00 3.00
C CYS A 164 -8.85 -13.45 2.57
N PRO A 165 -9.71 -12.56 2.06
CA PRO A 165 -11.00 -12.96 1.54
C PRO A 165 -10.82 -13.95 0.39
N LYS A 166 -11.79 -14.86 0.22
CA LYS A 166 -11.80 -15.87 -0.86
C LYS A 166 -11.70 -15.28 -2.26
N LYS A 167 -12.03 -13.99 -2.39
CA LYS A 167 -11.97 -13.18 -3.59
C LYS A 167 -11.45 -11.82 -3.17
N LEU A 168 -10.34 -11.40 -3.75
CA LEU A 168 -9.72 -10.12 -3.46
C LEU A 168 -9.90 -9.21 -4.67
N ASP A 169 -10.72 -8.17 -4.53
CA ASP A 169 -10.97 -7.21 -5.60
C ASP A 169 -9.76 -6.33 -5.81
N VAL A 170 -9.22 -6.37 -7.02
CA VAL A 170 -8.06 -5.60 -7.45
C VAL A 170 -8.28 -5.24 -8.91
N TYR A 171 -8.32 -3.96 -9.26
CA TYR A 171 -8.58 -3.52 -10.63
C TYR A 171 -7.30 -3.10 -11.36
N ARG A 172 -6.33 -2.56 -10.62
CA ARG A 172 -5.04 -2.10 -11.13
C ARG A 172 -3.91 -2.50 -10.19
N LEU A 173 -2.80 -2.99 -10.75
CA LEU A 173 -1.56 -3.15 -9.99
C LEU A 173 -0.39 -2.44 -10.68
N ILE A 174 0.39 -1.71 -9.90
CA ILE A 174 1.60 -1.00 -10.30
C ILE A 174 2.79 -1.54 -9.52
N LEU A 175 3.50 -2.49 -10.13
CA LEU A 175 4.74 -3.07 -9.60
C LEU A 175 5.97 -2.64 -10.43
N ALA A 176 5.92 -1.44 -11.04
CA ALA A 176 6.99 -0.89 -11.86
C ALA A 176 8.24 -0.52 -11.04
N SER A 177 9.41 -0.56 -11.68
CA SER A 177 10.69 -0.04 -11.16
C SER A 177 11.12 -0.63 -9.81
N ARG A 178 10.81 -1.90 -9.57
CA ARG A 178 11.12 -2.60 -8.31
C ARG A 178 12.27 -3.59 -8.41
N GLY A 179 12.89 -3.71 -9.60
CA GLY A 179 13.97 -4.65 -9.84
C GLY A 179 13.55 -6.12 -9.75
N LEU A 180 12.25 -6.41 -9.90
CA LEU A 180 11.70 -7.75 -9.78
C LEU A 180 12.22 -8.67 -10.89
N THR A 181 12.72 -9.84 -10.52
CA THR A 181 13.05 -10.92 -11.46
C THR A 181 11.90 -11.92 -11.60
N GLU A 182 11.07 -12.02 -10.57
CA GLU A 182 9.86 -12.82 -10.49
C GLU A 182 8.81 -12.08 -9.64
N ILE A 183 7.58 -12.56 -9.69
CA ILE A 183 6.49 -12.00 -8.87
C ILE A 183 6.63 -12.58 -7.46
N PRO A 184 6.57 -11.74 -6.40
CA PRO A 184 6.65 -12.23 -5.03
C PRO A 184 5.71 -13.43 -4.80
N PRO A 185 6.20 -14.57 -4.26
CA PRO A 185 5.41 -15.79 -4.14
C PRO A 185 4.07 -15.60 -3.41
N LEU A 186 4.01 -14.70 -2.43
CA LEU A 186 2.76 -14.39 -1.72
C LEU A 186 1.73 -13.71 -2.62
N ILE A 187 2.14 -12.80 -3.51
CA ILE A 187 1.24 -12.18 -4.51
C ILE A 187 0.71 -13.25 -5.46
N ASP A 188 1.55 -14.24 -5.80
CA ASP A 188 1.11 -15.36 -6.63
C ASP A 188 0.05 -16.23 -5.92
N LYS A 189 -0.09 -16.16 -4.60
CA LYS A 189 -1.11 -16.92 -3.86
C LYS A 189 -2.43 -16.16 -3.64
N LEU A 190 -2.44 -14.85 -3.87
CA LEU A 190 -3.65 -14.04 -3.62
C LEU A 190 -4.78 -14.39 -4.60
N PRO A 191 -6.03 -14.52 -4.13
CA PRO A 191 -7.20 -14.82 -4.96
C PRO A 191 -7.71 -13.54 -5.67
N ILE A 192 -6.82 -12.90 -6.43
CA ILE A 192 -7.09 -11.66 -7.15
C ILE A 192 -8.21 -11.88 -8.18
N GLN A 193 -9.23 -11.03 -8.15
CA GLN A 193 -10.26 -10.95 -9.18
C GLN A 193 -10.43 -9.52 -9.70
N GLY A 194 -10.89 -9.42 -10.95
CA GLY A 194 -11.22 -8.13 -11.55
C GLY A 194 -10.03 -7.34 -12.11
N LEU A 195 -8.81 -7.87 -12.08
CA LEU A 195 -7.61 -7.16 -12.56
C LEU A 195 -7.77 -6.76 -14.03
N LYS A 196 -7.81 -5.46 -14.31
CA LYS A 196 -7.94 -4.86 -15.65
C LYS A 196 -6.63 -4.27 -16.16
N SER A 197 -5.78 -3.78 -15.26
CA SER A 197 -4.52 -3.11 -15.62
C SER A 197 -3.36 -3.62 -14.77
N LEU A 198 -2.29 -4.08 -15.41
CA LEU A 198 -1.06 -4.49 -14.72
C LEU A 198 0.15 -3.77 -15.31
N ASN A 199 0.90 -3.09 -14.46
CA ASN A 199 2.12 -2.38 -14.81
C ASN A 199 3.33 -3.04 -14.13
N LEU A 200 4.19 -3.64 -14.94
CA LEU A 200 5.45 -4.30 -14.55
C LEU A 200 6.67 -3.64 -15.24
N ILE A 201 6.54 -2.37 -15.63
CA ILE A 201 7.57 -1.61 -16.36
C ILE A 201 8.89 -1.54 -15.57
N SER A 202 10.02 -1.55 -16.27
CA SER A 202 11.37 -1.32 -15.71
C SER A 202 11.71 -2.29 -14.57
N ASN A 203 11.48 -3.58 -14.80
CA ASN A 203 11.89 -4.66 -13.91
C ASN A 203 12.98 -5.51 -14.58
N ARG A 204 13.22 -6.72 -14.08
CA ARG A 204 14.26 -7.64 -14.55
C ARG A 204 13.68 -9.01 -14.93
N PHE A 205 12.42 -9.05 -15.36
CA PHE A 205 11.78 -10.31 -15.78
C PHE A 205 12.46 -10.86 -17.03
N SER A 206 13.15 -11.99 -16.91
CA SER A 206 13.72 -12.73 -18.04
C SER A 206 12.72 -13.69 -18.69
N ALA A 207 11.73 -14.13 -17.92
CA ALA A 207 10.62 -14.96 -18.34
C ALA A 207 9.28 -14.27 -18.07
N PHE A 208 8.27 -14.57 -18.90
CA PHE A 208 6.94 -14.02 -18.73
C PHE A 208 6.30 -14.52 -17.42
N PRO A 209 5.80 -13.63 -16.53
CA PRO A 209 5.19 -14.06 -15.28
C PRO A 209 3.89 -14.83 -15.51
N LEU A 210 3.89 -16.14 -15.26
CA LEU A 210 2.75 -17.01 -15.59
C LEU A 210 1.48 -16.70 -14.80
N PHE A 211 1.58 -16.07 -13.62
CA PHE A 211 0.42 -15.62 -12.85
C PHE A 211 -0.50 -14.67 -13.65
N ILE A 212 0.05 -13.91 -14.61
CA ILE A 212 -0.73 -13.01 -15.46
C ILE A 212 -1.79 -13.79 -16.21
N LEU A 213 -1.48 -15.04 -16.60
CA LEU A 213 -2.33 -15.88 -17.45
C LEU A 213 -3.60 -16.39 -16.78
N ARG A 214 -3.76 -16.21 -15.46
CA ARG A 214 -5.03 -16.49 -14.74
C ARG A 214 -5.95 -15.27 -14.62
N ASN A 215 -5.48 -14.09 -15.02
CA ASN A 215 -6.24 -12.84 -14.95
C ASN A 215 -6.99 -12.59 -16.26
N PHE A 216 -8.03 -13.37 -16.53
CA PHE A 216 -8.78 -13.31 -17.79
C PHE A 216 -9.54 -11.98 -18.02
N SER A 217 -9.65 -11.14 -16.98
CA SER A 217 -10.20 -9.79 -17.06
C SER A 217 -9.22 -8.74 -17.59
N LEU A 218 -7.94 -9.07 -17.73
CA LEU A 218 -6.89 -8.10 -18.01
C LEU A 218 -7.07 -7.43 -19.39
N GLU A 219 -7.09 -6.09 -19.40
CA GLU A 219 -7.26 -5.27 -20.59
C GLU A 219 -5.97 -4.53 -20.99
N VAL A 220 -5.12 -4.22 -20.01
CA VAL A 220 -3.88 -3.46 -20.21
C VAL A 220 -2.73 -4.15 -19.49
N LEU A 221 -1.68 -4.50 -20.22
CA LEU A 221 -0.47 -5.08 -19.69
C LEU A 221 0.75 -4.30 -20.17
N HIS A 222 1.52 -3.76 -19.22
CA HIS A 222 2.79 -3.11 -19.49
C HIS A 222 3.95 -3.94 -18.92
N LEU A 223 4.83 -4.37 -19.81
CA LEU A 223 6.05 -5.14 -19.55
C LEU A 223 7.27 -4.46 -20.19
N MET A 224 7.16 -3.18 -20.55
CA MET A 224 8.25 -2.38 -21.12
C MET A 224 9.49 -2.39 -20.22
N GLU A 225 10.68 -2.37 -20.81
CA GLU A 225 11.96 -2.37 -20.07
C GLU A 225 12.08 -3.56 -19.12
N ASN A 226 12.03 -4.76 -19.68
CA ASN A 226 12.35 -5.99 -19.00
C ASN A 226 13.39 -6.77 -19.80
N GLN A 227 13.60 -8.04 -19.47
CA GLN A 227 14.60 -8.91 -20.11
C GLN A 227 13.91 -10.11 -20.78
N LEU A 228 12.64 -9.98 -21.15
CA LEU A 228 11.84 -11.08 -21.66
C LEU A 228 12.43 -11.59 -22.98
N VAL A 229 12.73 -12.90 -23.02
CA VAL A 229 13.30 -13.55 -24.22
C VAL A 229 12.22 -14.22 -25.07
N TYR A 230 11.10 -14.61 -24.46
CA TYR A 230 9.95 -15.21 -25.14
C TYR A 230 8.64 -14.86 -24.41
N LEU A 231 7.52 -15.00 -25.13
CA LEU A 231 6.18 -15.04 -24.54
C LEU A 231 5.65 -16.48 -24.59
N PRO A 232 4.80 -16.87 -23.64
CA PRO A 232 4.22 -18.22 -23.64
C PRO A 232 3.12 -18.33 -24.69
N GLU A 233 2.97 -19.51 -25.30
CA GLU A 233 1.84 -19.82 -26.21
C GLU A 233 0.47 -19.66 -25.53
N SER A 234 0.41 -19.71 -24.20
CA SER A 234 -0.79 -19.47 -23.42
C SER A 234 -1.16 -18.00 -23.24
N ILE A 235 -0.42 -17.05 -23.83
CA ILE A 235 -0.77 -15.62 -23.82
C ILE A 235 -2.18 -15.37 -24.38
N ASN A 236 -2.65 -16.22 -25.29
CA ASN A 236 -3.99 -16.17 -25.86
C ASN A 236 -5.13 -16.36 -24.85
N LYS A 237 -4.85 -16.77 -23.61
CA LYS A 237 -5.82 -16.79 -22.51
C LYS A 237 -6.32 -15.40 -22.14
N LEU A 238 -5.53 -14.35 -22.42
CA LEU A 238 -5.87 -12.95 -22.13
C LEU A 238 -6.83 -12.36 -23.18
N LYS A 239 -8.00 -12.98 -23.37
CA LYS A 239 -8.95 -12.65 -24.46
C LYS A 239 -9.48 -11.22 -24.43
N LYS A 240 -9.45 -10.55 -23.27
CA LYS A 240 -9.86 -9.15 -23.10
C LYS A 240 -8.73 -8.14 -23.29
N LEU A 241 -7.48 -8.59 -23.50
CA LEU A 241 -6.34 -7.70 -23.60
C LEU A 241 -6.48 -6.76 -24.80
N ARG A 242 -6.45 -5.45 -24.54
CA ARG A 242 -6.58 -4.38 -25.54
C ARG A 242 -5.26 -3.68 -25.81
N LYS A 243 -4.37 -3.61 -24.81
CA LYS A 243 -3.06 -2.99 -24.92
C LYS A 243 -2.00 -3.90 -24.31
N LEU A 244 -0.97 -4.20 -25.09
CA LEU A 244 0.20 -4.96 -24.66
C LEU A 244 1.45 -4.16 -25.03
N ASP A 245 2.20 -3.72 -24.02
CA ASP A 245 3.49 -3.07 -24.22
C ASP A 245 4.62 -4.00 -23.78
N LEU A 246 5.42 -4.42 -24.76
CA LEU A 246 6.58 -5.29 -24.61
C LEU A 246 7.85 -4.60 -25.12
N SER A 247 7.81 -3.28 -25.32
CA SER A 247 8.97 -2.56 -25.84
C SER A 247 10.18 -2.66 -24.92
N ARG A 248 11.39 -2.58 -25.47
CA ARG A 248 12.65 -2.69 -24.70
C ARG A 248 12.73 -4.00 -23.93
N ASN A 249 12.60 -5.11 -24.65
CA ASN A 249 12.82 -6.48 -24.16
C ASN A 249 13.82 -7.18 -25.09
N GLN A 250 13.97 -8.50 -24.97
CA GLN A 250 14.92 -9.31 -25.74
C GLN A 250 14.19 -10.37 -26.58
N LEU A 251 12.93 -10.11 -26.96
CA LEU A 251 12.12 -11.06 -27.72
C LEU A 251 12.74 -11.30 -29.10
N LYS A 252 12.88 -12.57 -29.47
CA LYS A 252 13.35 -12.99 -30.81
C LYS A 252 12.23 -13.35 -31.78
N SER A 253 11.10 -13.79 -31.24
CA SER A 253 9.90 -14.14 -31.97
C SER A 253 8.67 -13.90 -31.09
N LEU A 254 7.49 -13.98 -31.70
CA LEU A 254 6.21 -14.02 -30.99
C LEU A 254 5.61 -15.43 -31.10
N PRO A 255 4.88 -15.91 -30.08
CA PRO A 255 4.12 -17.14 -30.17
C PRO A 255 3.02 -16.99 -31.22
N ASN A 256 2.68 -18.08 -31.91
CA ASN A 256 1.62 -18.05 -32.94
C ASN A 256 0.29 -17.58 -32.35
N SER A 257 0.04 -17.92 -31.08
CA SER A 257 -1.15 -17.55 -30.35
C SER A 257 -1.29 -16.03 -30.07
N ILE A 258 -0.29 -15.21 -30.35
CA ILE A 258 -0.43 -13.74 -30.28
C ILE A 258 -1.56 -13.25 -31.21
N GLY A 259 -1.76 -13.93 -32.35
CA GLY A 259 -2.85 -13.65 -33.30
C GLY A 259 -4.25 -14.01 -32.78
N ASP A 260 -4.35 -14.75 -31.68
CA ASP A 260 -5.61 -15.11 -31.03
C ASP A 260 -6.13 -14.06 -30.05
N LEU A 261 -5.36 -13.00 -29.79
CA LEU A 261 -5.75 -11.86 -28.97
C LEU A 261 -6.69 -10.93 -29.74
N LYS A 262 -7.90 -11.41 -30.04
CA LYS A 262 -8.87 -10.70 -30.91
C LYS A 262 -9.31 -9.32 -30.41
N SER A 263 -9.13 -9.04 -29.11
CA SER A 263 -9.43 -7.73 -28.51
C SER A 263 -8.26 -6.74 -28.57
N LEU A 264 -7.07 -7.17 -29.00
CA LEU A 264 -5.84 -6.39 -28.96
C LEU A 264 -5.90 -5.27 -30.00
N LYS A 265 -5.81 -4.03 -29.51
CA LYS A 265 -5.84 -2.81 -30.34
C LYS A 265 -4.48 -2.15 -30.45
N LYS A 266 -3.60 -2.36 -29.47
CA LYS A 266 -2.26 -1.79 -29.42
C LYS A 266 -1.27 -2.86 -28.96
N LEU A 267 -0.29 -3.15 -29.80
CA LEU A 267 0.85 -4.00 -29.50
C LEU A 267 2.11 -3.18 -29.75
N ASN A 268 2.93 -2.96 -28.72
CA ASN A 268 4.20 -2.28 -28.84
C ASN A 268 5.35 -3.27 -28.65
N LEU A 269 6.17 -3.44 -29.69
CA LEU A 269 7.30 -4.37 -29.73
C LEU A 269 8.63 -3.65 -29.99
N ARG A 270 8.62 -2.32 -29.97
CA ARG A 270 9.80 -1.50 -30.27
C ARG A 270 10.99 -1.91 -29.39
N ASP A 271 12.21 -1.83 -29.94
CA ASP A 271 13.44 -2.14 -29.21
C ASP A 271 13.44 -3.58 -28.66
N ASN A 272 13.09 -4.56 -29.50
CA ASN A 272 13.29 -6.00 -29.30
C ASN A 272 14.23 -6.55 -30.39
N ASN A 273 14.59 -7.83 -30.29
CA ASN A 273 15.49 -8.51 -31.23
C ASN A 273 14.71 -9.43 -32.19
N LEU A 274 13.58 -8.96 -32.72
CA LEU A 274 12.69 -9.78 -33.55
C LEU A 274 13.32 -10.06 -34.92
N ASP A 275 13.57 -11.33 -35.21
CA ASP A 275 14.16 -11.76 -36.48
C ASP A 275 13.11 -11.74 -37.62
N THR A 276 11.85 -12.00 -37.28
CA THR A 276 10.69 -11.99 -38.19
C THR A 276 9.43 -11.59 -37.44
N LEU A 277 8.50 -10.91 -38.13
CA LEU A 277 7.16 -10.56 -37.61
C LEU A 277 6.10 -11.56 -38.06
#